data_AF-A0A937AAG5-F1
#
_entry.id   AF-A0A937AAG5-F1
#
_cell.length_a   1.000
_cell.length_b   1.000
_cell.length_c   1.000
_cell.angle_alpha   90.00
_cell.angle_beta   90.00
_cell.angle_gamma   90.00
#
_symmetry.space_group_name_H-M   'P 1'
#
loop_
_entity.id
_entity.type
_entity.pdbx_description
1 polymer ?
#
loop_
_entity_poly.entity_id
_entity_poly.type
_entity_poly.pdbx_seq_one_letter_code
_entity_poly.pdbx_strand_id
1 'polypeptide(L)'
;MRIRKYILVAGLFIFTIYSSFAQSIDLKNNECPAKSRLAKLGVEIFIQLAGSKDFREQIGASGETVEQVQAVENGQTCSALNDFISNNRKFNNINQSYKDTDKQVYFYKTDNFYYVFWGRKPEFDDRPATGPKTLFIVIKNDLSQFWEYYF
;
A
#
# COMPACT_ATOMS: atom_id res chain seq x y z
N MET A 1 28.12 47.44 -22.47
CA MET A 1 27.73 47.01 -21.09
C MET A 1 26.27 46.50 -21.04
N ARG A 2 25.85 45.59 -21.94
CA ARG A 2 24.48 45.01 -21.94
C ARG A 2 24.48 43.47 -21.94
N ILE A 3 25.51 42.82 -22.51
CA ILE A 3 25.60 41.36 -22.65
C ILE A 3 25.76 40.64 -21.29
N ARG A 4 26.48 41.23 -20.32
CA ARG A 4 26.67 40.63 -18.98
C ARG A 4 25.38 40.51 -18.15
N LYS A 5 24.34 41.31 -18.42
CA LYS A 5 23.06 41.24 -17.71
C LYS A 5 22.20 40.05 -18.16
N TYR A 6 22.26 39.67 -19.44
CA TYR A 6 21.44 38.58 -19.97
C TYR A 6 21.95 37.19 -19.54
N ILE A 7 23.27 37.01 -19.37
CA ILE A 7 23.86 35.75 -18.92
C ILE A 7 23.46 35.43 -17.47
N LEU A 8 23.42 36.45 -16.60
CA LEU A 8 22.97 36.30 -15.21
C LEU A 8 21.48 35.94 -15.12
N VAL A 9 20.63 36.52 -15.97
CA VAL A 9 19.18 36.24 -15.99
C VAL A 9 18.89 34.84 -16.55
N ALA A 10 19.63 34.39 -17.57
CA ALA A 10 19.50 33.03 -18.12
C ALA A 10 19.95 31.95 -17.12
N GLY A 11 21.03 32.19 -16.36
CA GLY A 11 21.47 31.29 -15.29
C GLY A 11 20.47 31.17 -14.13
N LEU A 12 19.79 32.27 -13.78
CA LEU A 12 18.75 32.29 -12.74
C LEU A 12 17.49 31.51 -13.14
N PHE A 13 17.11 31.53 -14.42
CA PHE A 13 15.99 30.74 -14.93
C PHE A 13 16.27 29.23 -14.95
N ILE A 14 17.51 28.82 -15.24
CA ILE A 14 17.89 27.41 -15.20
C ILE A 14 17.90 26.92 -13.74
N PHE A 15 18.40 27.75 -12.80
CA PHE A 15 18.42 27.39 -11.39
C PHE A 15 17.01 27.25 -10.79
N THR A 16 16.04 28.11 -11.13
CA THR A 16 14.67 28.00 -10.58
C THR A 16 13.91 26.77 -11.09
N ILE A 17 14.16 26.33 -12.32
CA ILE A 17 13.57 25.09 -12.85
C ILE A 17 14.15 23.88 -12.10
N TYR A 18 15.47 23.82 -11.87
CA TYR A 18 16.07 22.73 -11.08
C TYR A 18 15.63 22.75 -9.60
N SER A 19 15.47 23.93 -9.00
CA SER A 19 14.99 24.06 -7.61
C SER A 19 13.55 23.57 -7.43
N SER A 20 12.72 23.66 -8.47
CA SER A 20 11.33 23.20 -8.43
C SER A 20 11.21 21.68 -8.55
N PHE A 21 12.22 21.00 -9.09
CA PHE A 21 12.33 19.54 -9.11
C PHE A 21 13.14 18.96 -7.92
N ALA A 22 13.79 19.82 -7.14
CA ALA A 22 14.60 19.42 -5.97
C ALA A 22 13.82 19.42 -4.64
N GLN A 23 12.59 19.95 -4.61
CA GLN A 23 11.73 19.86 -3.44
C GLN A 23 11.00 18.50 -3.41
N SER A 24 11.60 17.58 -2.65
CA SER A 24 10.96 16.42 -2.00
C SER A 24 10.23 15.41 -2.88
N ILE A 25 10.96 14.66 -3.71
CA ILE A 25 10.65 13.22 -3.78
C ILE A 25 11.18 12.66 -2.47
N ASP A 26 10.30 12.59 -1.47
CA ASP A 26 10.55 11.97 -0.19
C ASP A 26 10.76 10.46 -0.45
N LEU A 27 11.99 10.09 -0.80
CA LEU A 27 12.42 8.72 -1.09
C LEU A 27 12.20 7.77 0.10
N LYS A 28 11.82 8.29 1.28
CA LYS A 28 11.38 7.49 2.43
C LYS A 28 9.93 7.01 2.34
N ASN A 29 9.07 7.61 1.50
CA ASN A 29 7.66 7.20 1.35
C ASN A 29 7.44 6.11 0.27
N ASN A 30 8.50 5.73 -0.46
CA ASN A 30 8.43 4.71 -1.51
C ASN A 30 8.86 3.31 -1.03
N GLU A 31 9.19 3.16 0.25
CA GLU A 31 9.54 1.86 0.79
C GLU A 31 8.28 1.04 1.05
N CYS A 32 8.21 -0.15 0.43
CA CYS A 32 7.09 -1.05 0.65
C CYS A 32 7.06 -1.51 2.11
N PRO A 33 5.87 -1.73 2.70
CA PRO A 33 5.78 -2.30 4.03
C PRO A 33 6.53 -3.63 4.13
N ALA A 34 7.00 -3.94 5.34
CA ALA A 34 7.73 -5.18 5.57
C ALA A 34 6.88 -6.41 5.19
N LYS A 35 7.54 -7.45 4.69
CA LYS A 35 6.90 -8.73 4.40
C LYS A 35 6.70 -9.50 5.71
N SER A 36 5.61 -10.24 5.83
CA SER A 36 5.31 -11.08 7.00
C SER A 36 4.70 -12.40 6.58
N ARG A 37 5.26 -13.52 7.06
CA ARG A 37 4.72 -14.85 6.80
C ARG A 37 3.28 -14.99 7.33
N LEU A 38 2.99 -14.43 8.51
CA LEU A 38 1.64 -14.44 9.08
C LEU A 38 0.68 -13.58 8.27
N ALA A 39 1.14 -12.42 7.77
CA ALA A 39 0.34 -11.59 6.89
C ALA A 39 0.01 -12.31 5.57
N LYS A 40 1.00 -12.97 4.94
CA LYS A 40 0.76 -13.78 3.74
C LYS A 40 -0.27 -14.87 3.99
N LEU A 41 -0.13 -15.60 5.11
CA LEU A 41 -1.07 -16.64 5.50
C LEU A 41 -2.49 -16.10 5.66
N GLY A 42 -2.67 -14.87 6.15
CA GLY A 42 -3.99 -14.21 6.21
C GLY A 42 -4.66 -14.09 4.83
N VAL A 43 -3.89 -13.75 3.80
CA VAL A 43 -4.38 -13.66 2.41
C VAL A 43 -4.65 -15.05 1.84
N GLU A 44 -3.77 -16.02 2.09
CA GLU A 44 -3.95 -17.41 1.65
C GLU A 44 -5.22 -18.02 2.26
N ILE A 45 -5.45 -17.79 3.56
CA ILE A 45 -6.66 -18.18 4.28
C ILE A 45 -7.88 -17.51 3.64
N PHE A 46 -7.81 -16.20 3.35
CA PHE A 46 -8.90 -15.49 2.67
C PHE A 46 -9.24 -16.10 1.32
N ILE A 47 -8.25 -16.51 0.53
CA ILE A 47 -8.46 -17.18 -0.76
C ILE A 47 -9.05 -18.58 -0.57
N GLN A 48 -8.61 -19.33 0.45
CA GLN A 48 -9.04 -20.72 0.64
C GLN A 48 -10.35 -20.88 1.41
N LEU A 49 -10.77 -19.90 2.21
CA LEU A 49 -11.91 -20.07 3.11
C LEU A 49 -13.20 -20.34 2.33
N ALA A 50 -13.92 -21.42 2.67
CA ALA A 50 -15.22 -21.68 2.08
C ALA A 50 -16.22 -20.52 2.32
N GLY A 51 -16.12 -19.87 3.48
CA GLY A 51 -16.94 -18.70 3.83
C GLY A 51 -16.61 -17.42 3.03
N SER A 52 -15.49 -17.37 2.32
CA SER A 52 -15.17 -16.27 1.39
C SER A 52 -15.52 -16.62 -0.06
N LYS A 53 -16.02 -17.83 -0.35
CA LYS A 53 -16.29 -18.28 -1.72
C LYS A 53 -17.32 -17.41 -2.43
N ASP A 54 -18.52 -17.29 -1.85
CA ASP A 54 -19.60 -16.46 -2.42
C ASP A 54 -19.13 -15.01 -2.62
N PHE A 55 -18.29 -14.55 -1.69
CA PHE A 55 -17.70 -13.24 -1.78
C PHE A 55 -16.73 -13.09 -2.98
N ARG A 56 -15.78 -14.03 -3.12
CA ARG A 56 -14.83 -14.03 -4.23
C ARG A 56 -15.54 -14.14 -5.57
N GLU A 57 -16.64 -14.87 -5.64
CA GLU A 57 -17.49 -14.93 -6.83
C GLU A 57 -18.12 -13.57 -7.15
N GLN A 58 -18.64 -12.85 -6.15
CA GLN A 58 -19.25 -11.52 -6.35
C GLN A 58 -18.27 -10.48 -6.91
N ILE A 59 -16.98 -10.58 -6.56
CA ILE A 59 -15.97 -9.60 -7.00
C ILE A 59 -15.10 -10.09 -8.16
N GLY A 60 -15.38 -11.29 -8.69
CA GLY A 60 -14.60 -11.89 -9.77
C GLY A 60 -13.20 -12.37 -9.35
N ALA A 61 -12.97 -12.61 -8.06
CA ALA A 61 -11.73 -13.15 -7.50
C ALA A 61 -11.76 -14.69 -7.31
N SER A 62 -12.69 -15.38 -7.97
CA SER A 62 -12.83 -16.85 -7.86
C SER A 62 -11.69 -17.63 -8.51
N GLY A 63 -10.99 -17.02 -9.48
CA GLY A 63 -9.82 -17.60 -10.14
C GLY A 63 -8.50 -17.44 -9.38
N GLU A 64 -8.49 -16.70 -8.27
CA GLU A 64 -7.28 -16.46 -7.49
C GLU A 64 -6.89 -17.70 -6.67
N THR A 65 -5.60 -18.04 -6.71
CA THR A 65 -5.01 -19.20 -6.03
C THR A 65 -3.94 -18.77 -5.03
N VAL A 66 -3.62 -19.64 -4.06
CA VAL A 66 -2.63 -19.30 -3.02
C VAL A 66 -1.21 -19.21 -3.57
N GLU A 67 -0.93 -19.93 -4.65
CA GLU A 67 0.34 -19.93 -5.36
C GLU A 67 0.62 -18.57 -6.02
N GLN A 68 -0.43 -17.83 -6.37
CA GLN A 68 -0.32 -16.49 -6.94
C GLN A 68 -0.05 -15.40 -5.88
N VAL A 69 -0.23 -15.70 -4.58
CA VAL A 69 -0.08 -14.70 -3.52
C VAL A 69 1.39 -14.31 -3.35
N GLN A 70 1.68 -13.05 -3.62
CA GLN A 70 3.01 -12.46 -3.53
C GLN A 70 2.95 -11.15 -2.75
N ALA A 71 4.04 -10.80 -2.06
CA ALA A 71 4.17 -9.47 -1.49
C ALA A 71 4.28 -8.42 -2.62
N VAL A 72 3.79 -7.21 -2.38
CA VAL A 72 4.07 -6.09 -3.29
C VAL A 72 5.49 -5.60 -3.01
N GLU A 73 6.34 -5.65 -4.02
CA GLU A 73 7.77 -5.28 -3.90
C GLU A 73 8.16 -4.10 -4.80
N ASN A 74 7.28 -3.71 -5.72
CA ASN A 74 7.52 -2.60 -6.63
C ASN A 74 7.19 -1.28 -5.92
N GLY A 75 8.19 -0.39 -5.80
CA GLY A 75 8.03 0.89 -5.10
C GLY A 75 6.94 1.80 -5.68
N GLN A 76 6.71 1.77 -7.00
CA GLN A 76 5.62 2.55 -7.62
C GLN A 76 4.25 2.01 -7.21
N THR A 77 4.08 0.69 -7.22
CA THR A 77 2.85 0.05 -6.74
C THR A 77 2.61 0.33 -5.26
N CYS A 78 3.66 0.27 -4.43
CA CYS A 78 3.56 0.60 -3.01
C CYS A 78 3.18 2.06 -2.78
N SER A 79 3.78 3.01 -3.52
CA SER A 79 3.38 4.42 -3.48
C SER A 79 1.91 4.59 -3.85
N ALA A 80 1.45 3.95 -4.93
CA ALA A 80 0.05 4.06 -5.37
C ALA A 80 -0.94 3.49 -4.33
N LEU A 81 -0.59 2.40 -3.65
CA LEU A 81 -1.41 1.83 -2.57
C LEU A 81 -1.39 2.72 -1.31
N ASN A 82 -0.25 3.32 -0.98
CA ASN A 82 -0.14 4.30 0.11
C ASN A 82 -0.98 5.55 -0.19
N ASP A 83 -0.97 6.04 -1.43
CA ASP A 83 -1.80 7.16 -1.86
C ASP A 83 -3.29 6.80 -1.80
N PHE A 84 -3.66 5.58 -2.23
CA PHE A 84 -5.02 5.07 -2.09
C PHE A 84 -5.50 5.09 -0.63
N ILE A 85 -4.67 4.63 0.32
CA ILE A 85 -4.99 4.67 1.76
C ILE A 85 -5.11 6.11 2.25
N SER A 86 -4.15 6.96 1.90
CA SER A 86 -4.06 8.33 2.41
C SER A 86 -5.21 9.21 1.91
N ASN A 87 -5.64 9.00 0.67
CA ASN A 87 -6.75 9.71 0.03
C ASN A 87 -8.12 9.23 0.52
N ASN A 88 -8.24 7.99 1.00
CA ASN A 88 -9.47 7.50 1.61
C ASN A 88 -9.49 7.86 3.11
N ARG A 89 -10.40 8.76 3.50
CA ARG A 89 -10.52 9.25 4.89
C ARG A 89 -10.61 8.12 5.94
N LYS A 90 -11.37 7.05 5.65
CA LYS A 90 -11.54 5.92 6.58
C LYS A 90 -10.21 5.18 6.76
N PHE A 91 -9.55 4.84 5.66
CA PHE A 91 -8.30 4.07 5.69
C PHE A 91 -7.15 4.88 6.26
N ASN A 92 -7.06 6.16 5.94
CA ASN A 92 -6.09 7.07 6.54
C ASN A 92 -6.27 7.14 8.06
N ASN A 93 -7.50 7.30 8.57
CA ASN A 93 -7.76 7.31 10.01
C ASN A 93 -7.31 6.00 10.69
N ILE A 94 -7.58 4.85 10.07
CA ILE A 94 -7.12 3.55 10.59
C ILE A 94 -5.60 3.52 10.61
N ASN A 95 -4.96 3.90 9.50
CA ASN A 95 -3.50 3.91 9.37
C ASN A 95 -2.83 4.80 10.43
N GLN A 96 -3.36 5.99 10.67
CA GLN A 96 -2.85 6.88 11.72
C GLN A 96 -3.04 6.30 13.12
N SER A 97 -4.15 5.60 13.39
CA SER A 97 -4.40 5.00 14.71
C SER A 97 -3.46 3.86 15.08
N TYR A 98 -2.76 3.29 14.10
CA TYR A 98 -1.78 2.22 14.30
C TYR A 98 -0.31 2.67 14.23
N LYS A 99 -0.04 3.97 14.06
CA LYS A 99 1.32 4.49 13.91
C LYS A 99 2.23 4.12 15.09
N ASP A 100 1.69 4.18 16.31
CA ASP A 100 2.41 3.92 17.56
C ASP A 100 2.02 2.58 18.20
N THR A 101 1.50 1.64 17.42
CA THR A 101 1.08 0.31 17.91
C THR A 101 1.97 -0.82 17.39
N ASP A 102 1.65 -2.04 17.78
CA ASP A 102 2.24 -3.28 17.28
C ASP A 102 1.75 -3.64 15.87
N LYS A 103 0.94 -2.78 15.21
CA LYS A 103 0.38 -3.04 13.89
C LYS A 103 1.02 -2.19 12.79
N GLN A 104 1.02 -2.72 11.58
CA GLN A 104 1.38 -2.00 10.37
C GLN A 104 0.50 -2.46 9.20
N VAL A 105 0.46 -1.66 8.15
CA VAL A 105 -0.19 -2.05 6.91
C VAL A 105 0.65 -3.08 6.15
N TYR A 106 -0.01 -4.02 5.48
CA TYR A 106 0.60 -5.01 4.61
C TYR A 106 0.00 -4.94 3.21
N PHE A 107 0.86 -5.11 2.20
CA PHE A 107 0.47 -5.15 0.79
C PHE A 107 0.85 -6.48 0.17
N TYR A 108 -0.17 -7.24 -0.23
CA TYR A 108 -0.04 -8.45 -1.01
C TYR A 108 -0.79 -8.32 -2.31
N LYS A 109 -0.49 -9.19 -3.26
CA LYS A 109 -1.12 -9.20 -4.57
C LYS A 109 -1.22 -10.61 -5.12
N THR A 110 -2.08 -10.72 -6.11
CA THR A 110 -2.08 -11.75 -7.14
C THR A 110 -2.02 -11.05 -8.50
N ASP A 111 -2.37 -11.74 -9.59
CA ASP A 111 -2.35 -11.16 -10.93
C ASP A 111 -3.42 -10.07 -11.10
N ASN A 112 -4.60 -10.26 -10.48
CA ASN A 112 -5.76 -9.40 -10.70
C ASN A 112 -6.10 -8.49 -9.53
N PHE A 113 -5.59 -8.76 -8.33
CA PHE A 113 -5.98 -8.03 -7.12
C PHE A 113 -4.80 -7.68 -6.21
N TYR A 114 -4.95 -6.57 -5.49
CA TYR A 114 -4.18 -6.23 -4.30
C TYR A 114 -5.00 -6.53 -3.05
N TYR A 115 -4.29 -6.91 -1.99
CA TYR A 115 -4.83 -7.22 -0.68
C TYR A 115 -4.14 -6.32 0.35
N VAL A 116 -4.93 -5.51 1.05
CA VAL A 116 -4.46 -4.48 1.97
C VAL A 116 -5.12 -4.65 3.33
N PHE A 117 -4.34 -4.74 4.40
CA PHE A 117 -4.85 -4.89 5.76
C PHE A 117 -3.81 -4.45 6.79
N TRP A 118 -4.26 -4.18 8.02
CA TRP A 118 -3.38 -3.83 9.13
C TRP A 118 -3.19 -5.03 10.05
N GLY A 119 -2.02 -5.64 9.97
CA GLY A 119 -1.64 -6.79 10.78
C GLY A 119 -0.58 -6.41 11.81
N ARG A 120 -0.28 -7.34 12.72
CA ARG A 120 0.82 -7.19 13.68
C ARG A 120 2.17 -7.15 12.94
N LYS A 121 3.12 -6.34 13.42
CA LYS A 121 4.48 -6.25 12.88
C LYS A 121 5.27 -7.55 13.19
N PRO A 122 6.20 -8.00 12.31
CA PRO A 122 6.86 -9.30 12.44
C PRO A 122 7.63 -9.48 13.75
N GLU A 123 8.17 -8.39 14.31
CA GLU A 123 8.88 -8.40 15.58
C GLU A 123 8.01 -8.76 16.80
N PHE A 124 6.69 -8.89 16.62
CA PHE A 124 5.74 -9.29 17.65
C PHE A 124 4.98 -10.59 17.30
N ASP A 125 5.40 -11.32 16.25
CA ASP A 125 4.72 -12.55 15.76
C ASP A 125 4.65 -13.68 16.82
N ASP A 126 5.53 -13.66 17.82
CA ASP A 126 5.60 -14.62 18.92
C ASP A 126 4.59 -14.37 20.06
N ARG A 127 3.94 -13.20 20.07
CA ARG A 127 3.00 -12.82 21.12
C ARG A 127 1.58 -13.28 20.77
N PRO A 128 0.79 -13.79 21.73
CA PRO A 128 -0.63 -14.03 21.51
C PRO A 128 -1.36 -12.75 21.05
N ALA A 129 -2.29 -12.87 20.13
CA ALA A 129 -3.13 -11.76 19.67
C ALA A 129 -4.59 -12.03 20.05
N THR A 130 -5.18 -11.10 20.78
CA THR A 130 -6.63 -10.95 20.88
C THR A 130 -6.96 -9.55 20.40
N GLY A 131 -7.99 -9.42 19.57
CA GLY A 131 -8.30 -8.13 18.97
C GLY A 131 -9.60 -8.15 18.18
N PRO A 132 -10.11 -6.96 17.84
CA PRO A 132 -11.27 -6.83 16.98
C PRO A 132 -10.98 -7.40 15.59
N LYS A 133 -12.05 -7.71 14.87
CA LYS A 133 -11.98 -8.13 13.46
C LYS A 133 -11.10 -7.19 12.65
N THR A 134 -10.25 -7.76 11.81
CA THR A 134 -9.32 -7.03 10.96
C THR A 134 -10.04 -6.57 9.70
N LEU A 135 -9.93 -5.28 9.38
CA LEU A 135 -10.36 -4.76 8.09
C LEU A 135 -9.39 -5.26 7.01
N PHE A 136 -9.94 -5.96 6.04
CA PHE A 136 -9.24 -6.56 4.92
C PHE A 136 -9.82 -5.98 3.63
N ILE A 137 -8.98 -5.31 2.85
CA ILE A 137 -9.40 -4.57 1.66
C ILE A 137 -8.88 -5.33 0.44
N VAL A 138 -9.78 -5.65 -0.49
CA VAL A 138 -9.43 -6.24 -1.78
C VAL A 138 -9.59 -5.15 -2.83
N ILE A 139 -8.56 -4.90 -3.62
CA ILE A 139 -8.53 -3.82 -4.62
C ILE A 139 -8.22 -4.46 -5.96
N LYS A 140 -8.94 -4.10 -7.01
CA LYS A 140 -8.58 -4.54 -8.36
C LYS A 140 -7.19 -4.00 -8.74
N ASN A 141 -6.42 -4.73 -9.53
CA ASN A 141 -5.02 -4.37 -9.86
C ASN A 141 -4.86 -3.02 -10.60
N ASP A 142 -5.95 -2.51 -11.20
CA ASP A 142 -6.04 -1.20 -11.84
C ASP A 142 -6.45 -0.07 -10.89
N LEU A 143 -6.64 -0.38 -9.60
CA LEU A 143 -7.08 0.52 -8.53
C LEU A 143 -8.45 1.18 -8.76
N SER A 144 -9.22 0.73 -9.74
CA SER A 144 -10.51 1.34 -10.11
C SER A 144 -11.64 0.99 -9.15
N GLN A 145 -11.54 -0.15 -8.48
CA GLN A 145 -12.56 -0.70 -7.60
C GLN A 145 -11.90 -1.36 -6.39
N PHE A 146 -12.58 -1.27 -5.26
CA PHE A 146 -12.18 -1.95 -4.04
C PHE A 146 -13.40 -2.43 -3.26
N TRP A 147 -13.16 -3.39 -2.39
CA TRP A 147 -14.15 -3.89 -1.47
C TRP A 147 -13.55 -4.15 -0.08
N GLU A 148 -14.39 -4.10 0.94
CA GLU A 148 -13.99 -4.12 2.34
C GLU A 148 -14.58 -5.34 3.08
N TYR A 149 -13.75 -6.00 3.88
CA TYR A 149 -14.13 -7.17 4.68
C TYR A 149 -13.69 -7.04 6.12
N TYR A 150 -14.45 -7.67 7.01
CA TYR A 150 -14.13 -7.73 8.43
C TYR A 150 -14.03 -9.19 8.86
N PHE A 151 -12.81 -9.63 9.15
CA PHE A 151 -12.50 -10.99 9.61
C PHE A 151 -12.07 -11.00 11.07
#